data_AF-A0A1K1YDB7-F1
#
_entry.id   AF-A0A1K1YDB7-F1
#
_cell.length_a   1.000
_cell.length_b   1.000
_cell.length_c   1.000
_cell.angle_alpha   90.00
_cell.angle_beta   90.00
_cell.angle_gamma   90.00
#
_symmetry.space_group_name_H-M   'P 1'
#
loop_
_entity.id
_entity.type
_entity.pdbx_description
1 polymer ?
#
loop_
_entity_poly.entity_id
_entity_poly.type
_entity_poly.pdbx_seq_one_letter_code
_entity_poly.pdbx_strand_id
1 'polypeptide(L)'
;MGKPDPVDLIHLVDADGNRCVVRVTGRFRPGVLTGHDTLRADVLVSTDFLDARLELHLFQRDLSFWERELEGLAPGGTAGLGGGRGLELGIRLDEDRSVSVTIHDPDRLTTLFAVQPQDDWVQDHRLRLGRIRQVWPSEVVETSPTVYEWSPDRRS
;
A
#
# COMPACT_ATOMS: atom_id res chain seq x y z
N MET A 1 25.00 -5.36 5.23
CA MET A 1 23.86 -5.79 4.42
C MET A 1 23.25 -4.54 3.79
N GLY A 2 23.05 -4.51 2.46
CA GLY A 2 22.48 -3.34 1.79
C GLY A 2 21.02 -3.14 2.19
N LYS A 3 20.54 -1.89 2.19
CA LYS A 3 19.12 -1.61 2.35
C LYS A 3 18.36 -2.34 1.23
N PRO A 4 17.27 -3.07 1.51
CA PRO A 4 16.50 -3.73 0.46
C PRO A 4 15.97 -2.70 -0.55
N ASP A 5 15.91 -3.12 -1.82
CA ASP A 5 15.35 -2.28 -2.89
C ASP A 5 13.86 -2.00 -2.62
N PRO A 6 13.36 -0.81 -3.00
CA PRO A 6 11.94 -0.51 -2.95
C PRO A 6 11.10 -1.47 -3.79
N VAL A 7 9.87 -1.72 -3.36
CA VAL A 7 8.93 -2.61 -4.03
C VAL A 7 7.57 -1.95 -4.02
N ASP A 8 6.89 -2.02 -5.15
CA ASP A 8 5.54 -1.46 -5.30
C ASP A 8 4.53 -2.46 -4.74
N LEU A 9 3.62 -1.98 -3.88
CA LEU A 9 2.44 -2.67 -3.42
C LEU A 9 1.29 -2.51 -4.42
N ILE A 10 1.07 -1.27 -4.85
CA ILE A 10 0.07 -0.88 -5.84
C ILE A 10 0.81 -0.28 -7.02
N HIS A 11 0.40 -0.66 -8.23
CA HIS A 11 0.96 -0.15 -9.47
C HIS A 11 -0.15 -0.08 -10.54
N LEU A 12 -0.92 1.00 -10.50
CA LEU A 12 -1.95 1.29 -11.48
C LEU A 12 -1.39 2.31 -12.47
N VAL A 13 -1.41 1.97 -13.76
CA VAL A 13 -0.97 2.83 -14.85
C VAL A 13 -1.86 2.58 -16.06
N ASP A 14 -2.26 3.63 -16.76
CA ASP A 14 -2.96 3.53 -18.05
C ASP A 14 -2.14 4.09 -19.21
N ALA A 15 -2.68 3.95 -20.42
CA ALA A 15 -2.06 4.41 -21.65
C ALA A 15 -2.06 5.94 -21.79
N ASP A 16 -2.96 6.64 -21.10
CA ASP A 16 -3.09 8.09 -21.12
C ASP A 16 -2.10 8.77 -20.16
N GLY A 17 -1.40 7.97 -19.35
CA GLY A 17 -0.32 8.41 -18.45
C GLY A 17 -0.78 8.62 -17.01
N ASN A 18 -2.04 8.33 -16.68
CA ASN A 18 -2.48 8.36 -15.28
C ASN A 18 -1.83 7.21 -14.54
N ARG A 19 -1.27 7.51 -13.37
CA ARG A 19 -0.62 6.52 -12.51
C ARG A 19 -0.93 6.74 -11.04
N CYS A 20 -1.07 5.64 -10.33
CA CYS A 20 -1.05 5.58 -8.88
C CYS A 20 -0.13 4.42 -8.46
N VAL A 21 0.95 4.75 -7.75
CA VAL A 21 1.91 3.75 -7.26
C VAL A 21 2.06 3.91 -5.76
N VAL A 22 1.91 2.81 -5.01
CA VAL A 22 2.27 2.76 -3.59
C VAL A 22 3.56 1.97 -3.47
N ARG A 23 4.67 2.65 -3.21
CA ARG A 23 6.02 2.07 -3.17
C ARG A 23 6.52 1.96 -1.74
N VAL A 24 6.71 0.74 -1.25
CA VAL A 24 7.35 0.50 0.06
C VAL A 24 8.85 0.76 -0.08
N THR A 25 9.39 1.65 0.74
CA THR A 25 10.80 2.11 0.68
C THR A 25 11.62 1.71 1.90
N GLY A 26 11.00 1.09 2.91
CA GLY A 26 11.69 0.58 4.09
C GLY A 26 10.80 0.52 5.32
N ARG A 27 11.43 0.47 6.49
CA ARG A 27 10.75 0.50 7.80
C ARG A 27 10.77 1.90 8.40
N PHE A 28 9.71 2.24 9.10
CA PHE A 28 9.68 3.40 9.98
C PHE A 28 10.37 3.05 11.31
N ARG A 29 11.34 3.88 11.73
CA ARG A 29 12.09 3.70 13.00
C ARG A 29 12.60 2.25 13.23
N PRO A 30 13.48 1.73 12.34
CA PRO A 30 14.12 0.45 12.58
C PRO A 30 14.87 0.44 13.94
N GLY A 31 15.00 -0.73 14.57
CA GLY A 31 15.43 -0.92 15.96
C GLY A 31 14.39 -0.64 17.07
N VAL A 32 13.27 0.03 16.79
CA VAL A 32 12.25 0.36 17.83
C VAL A 32 11.11 -0.63 17.80
N LEU A 33 10.94 -1.46 18.82
CA LEU A 33 9.98 -2.58 18.86
C LEU A 33 8.57 -2.23 18.34
N THR A 34 7.98 -1.11 18.78
CA THR A 34 6.63 -0.70 18.35
C THR A 34 6.58 -0.02 16.98
N GLY A 35 7.72 0.51 16.51
CA GLY A 35 7.82 1.20 15.22
C GLY A 35 8.30 0.29 14.08
N HIS A 36 9.11 -0.72 14.41
CA HIS A 36 9.88 -1.53 13.45
C HIS A 36 9.01 -2.26 12.44
N ASP A 37 7.81 -2.64 12.86
CA ASP A 37 6.88 -3.37 12.00
C ASP A 37 6.02 -2.46 11.12
N THR A 38 6.19 -1.15 11.26
CA THR A 38 5.59 -0.15 10.38
C THR A 38 6.48 0.04 9.16
N LEU A 39 5.91 -0.14 7.98
CA LEU A 39 6.55 0.13 6.71
C LEU A 39 6.33 1.59 6.32
N ARG A 40 7.38 2.21 5.79
CA ARG A 40 7.31 3.51 5.13
C ARG A 40 7.10 3.27 3.64
N ALA A 41 6.10 3.92 3.07
CA ALA A 41 5.79 3.90 1.66
C ALA A 41 5.62 5.31 1.09
N ASP A 42 5.86 5.46 -0.20
CA ASP A 42 5.50 6.64 -0.97
C ASP A 42 4.26 6.34 -1.82
N VAL A 43 3.29 7.25 -1.83
CA VAL A 43 2.20 7.29 -2.80
C VAL A 43 2.62 8.25 -3.91
N LEU A 44 2.87 7.72 -5.10
CA LEU A 44 3.29 8.46 -6.28
C LEU A 44 2.10 8.55 -7.24
N VAL A 45 1.68 9.77 -7.53
CA VAL A 45 0.52 10.06 -8.39
C VAL A 45 0.99 10.92 -9.55
N SER A 46 0.57 10.58 -10.75
CA SER A 46 0.70 11.47 -11.91
C SER A 46 -0.56 11.36 -12.75
N THR A 47 -1.13 12.51 -13.10
CA THR A 47 -2.21 12.71 -14.06
C THR A 47 -1.87 13.95 -14.89
N ASP A 48 -2.73 14.35 -15.81
CA ASP A 48 -2.62 15.61 -16.56
C ASP A 48 -2.70 16.88 -15.68
N PHE A 49 -3.37 16.81 -14.52
CA PHE A 49 -3.56 17.94 -13.61
C PHE A 49 -2.79 17.82 -12.28
N LEU A 50 -2.16 16.68 -11.99
CA LEU A 50 -1.51 16.41 -10.71
C LEU A 50 -0.22 15.61 -10.88
N ASP A 51 0.86 16.06 -10.26
CA ASP A 51 2.06 15.24 -10.03
C ASP A 51 2.46 15.38 -8.56
N ALA A 52 2.35 14.29 -7.80
CA ALA A 52 2.48 14.32 -6.35
C ALA A 52 3.20 13.10 -5.79
N ARG A 53 3.92 13.34 -4.69
CA ARG A 53 4.50 12.31 -3.83
C ARG A 53 4.09 12.56 -2.39
N LEU A 54 3.41 11.60 -1.79
CA LEU A 54 2.95 11.64 -0.40
C LEU A 54 3.52 10.47 0.39
N GLU A 55 3.71 10.65 1.70
CA GLU A 55 4.22 9.58 2.58
C GLU A 55 3.05 8.83 3.22
N LEU A 56 3.12 7.50 3.19
CA LEU A 56 2.15 6.59 3.81
C LEU A 56 2.87 5.64 4.76
N HIS A 57 2.28 5.44 5.94
CA HIS A 57 2.73 4.43 6.89
C HIS A 57 1.79 3.22 6.83
N LEU A 58 2.37 2.04 6.57
CA LEU A 58 1.64 0.79 6.46
C LEU A 58 2.01 -0.14 7.60
N PHE A 59 1.02 -0.67 8.29
CA PHE A 59 1.19 -1.77 9.21
C PHE A 59 1.05 -3.10 8.49
N GLN A 60 1.61 -4.17 9.05
CA GLN A 60 1.43 -5.52 8.51
C GLN A 60 -0.04 -5.92 8.41
N ARG A 61 -0.88 -5.45 9.35
CA ARG A 61 -2.33 -5.65 9.26
C ARG A 61 -2.93 -5.00 8.00
N ASP A 62 -2.47 -3.81 7.61
CA ASP A 62 -3.01 -3.12 6.42
C ASP A 62 -2.74 -3.95 5.16
N LEU A 63 -1.58 -4.61 5.10
CA LEU A 63 -1.25 -5.55 4.01
C LEU A 63 -2.20 -6.76 3.97
N SER A 64 -2.59 -7.29 5.14
CA SER A 64 -3.56 -8.38 5.25
C SER A 64 -5.00 -7.93 4.95
N PHE A 65 -5.37 -6.71 5.35
CA PHE A 65 -6.65 -6.11 4.97
C PHE A 65 -6.73 -5.94 3.45
N TRP A 66 -5.69 -5.37 2.85
CA TRP A 66 -5.55 -5.20 1.41
C TRP A 66 -5.70 -6.52 0.63
N GLU A 67 -5.01 -7.58 1.07
CA GLU A 67 -5.14 -8.92 0.47
C GLU A 67 -6.59 -9.39 0.44
N ARG A 68 -7.27 -9.30 1.59
CA ARG A 68 -8.65 -9.74 1.74
C ARG A 68 -9.61 -8.90 0.89
N GLU A 69 -9.40 -7.59 0.81
CA GLU A 69 -10.21 -6.73 -0.04
C GLU A 69 -9.99 -7.02 -1.53
N LEU A 70 -8.75 -7.32 -1.95
CA LEU A 70 -8.45 -7.78 -3.32
C LEU A 70 -9.05 -9.15 -3.66
N GLU A 71 -9.20 -10.05 -2.68
CA GLU A 71 -9.87 -11.35 -2.88
C GLU A 71 -11.36 -11.21 -3.16
N GLY A 72 -12.02 -10.27 -2.46
CA GLY A 72 -13.45 -9.99 -2.62
C GLY A 72 -13.78 -8.95 -3.68
N LEU A 73 -12.79 -8.38 -4.38
CA LEU A 73 -13.02 -7.26 -5.28
C LEU A 73 -13.78 -7.70 -6.53
N ALA A 74 -14.97 -7.13 -6.69
CA ALA A 74 -15.84 -7.27 -7.86
C ALA A 74 -16.19 -5.86 -8.39
N PRO A 75 -16.76 -5.74 -9.61
CA PRO A 75 -17.32 -4.48 -10.08
C PRO A 75 -18.26 -3.84 -9.03
N GLY A 76 -18.09 -2.54 -8.79
CA GLY A 76 -18.73 -1.77 -7.72
C GLY A 76 -18.06 -1.89 -6.34
N GLY A 77 -17.12 -2.82 -6.16
CA GLY A 77 -16.40 -3.05 -4.91
C GLY A 77 -15.26 -2.06 -4.67
N THR A 78 -14.86 -1.92 -3.41
CA THR A 78 -13.79 -1.03 -2.97
C THR A 78 -12.71 -1.76 -2.18
N ALA A 79 -11.49 -1.24 -2.23
CA ALA A 79 -10.38 -1.63 -1.37
C ALA A 79 -9.58 -0.38 -0.96
N GLY A 80 -8.84 -0.43 0.14
CA GLY A 80 -8.10 0.74 0.61
C GLY A 80 -6.94 0.48 1.57
N LEU A 81 -6.18 1.54 1.82
CA LEU A 81 -5.02 1.59 2.69
C LEU A 81 -5.09 2.86 3.57
N GLY A 82 -4.37 2.83 4.70
CA GLY A 82 -4.19 3.98 5.60
C GLY A 82 -5.11 3.97 6.84
N GLY A 83 -6.36 3.52 6.69
CA GLY A 83 -7.28 3.19 7.79
C GLY A 83 -7.37 4.24 8.90
N GLY A 84 -7.65 5.51 8.56
CA GLY A 84 -7.91 6.58 9.53
C GLY A 84 -6.70 7.29 10.12
N ARG A 85 -5.48 7.03 9.65
CA ARG A 85 -4.23 7.47 10.31
C ARG A 85 -3.48 8.58 9.59
N GLY A 86 -4.17 9.40 8.81
CA GLY A 86 -3.58 10.44 7.98
C GLY A 86 -3.98 10.22 6.53
N LEU A 87 -3.00 10.03 5.65
CA LEU A 87 -3.25 9.71 4.25
C LEU A 87 -4.05 8.40 4.13
N GLU A 88 -5.14 8.49 3.39
CA GLU A 88 -5.97 7.37 2.96
C GLU A 88 -5.93 7.25 1.45
N LEU A 89 -5.80 6.01 0.98
CA LEU A 89 -5.90 5.67 -0.42
C LEU A 89 -7.01 4.64 -0.58
N GLY A 90 -7.97 4.93 -1.43
CA GLY A 90 -9.05 4.03 -1.80
C GLY A 90 -9.00 3.75 -3.29
N ILE A 91 -9.39 2.53 -3.66
CA ILE A 91 -9.69 2.15 -5.02
C ILE A 91 -11.11 1.61 -5.10
N ARG A 92 -11.79 1.88 -6.22
CA ARG A 92 -13.05 1.26 -6.57
C ARG A 92 -12.92 0.68 -7.97
N LEU A 93 -13.31 -0.59 -8.13
CA LEU A 93 -13.42 -1.20 -9.45
C LEU A 93 -14.78 -0.80 -10.03
N ASP A 94 -14.78 -0.03 -11.11
CA ASP A 94 -15.99 0.40 -11.78
C ASP A 94 -16.51 -0.69 -12.75
N GLU A 95 -17.76 -0.57 -13.18
CA GLU A 95 -18.44 -1.55 -14.06
C GLU A 95 -17.77 -1.70 -15.43
N ASP A 96 -17.15 -0.63 -15.93
CA ASP A 96 -16.40 -0.60 -17.18
C ASP A 96 -14.95 -1.09 -17.04
N ARG A 97 -14.61 -1.67 -15.89
CA ARG A 97 -13.28 -2.18 -15.53
C ARG A 97 -12.23 -1.10 -15.27
N SER A 98 -12.60 0.19 -15.34
CA SER A 98 -11.74 1.25 -14.84
C SER A 98 -11.61 1.17 -13.31
N VAL A 99 -10.54 1.76 -12.79
CA VAL A 99 -10.29 1.85 -11.35
C VAL A 99 -10.31 3.31 -10.94
N SER A 100 -11.36 3.72 -10.22
CA SER A 100 -11.40 5.01 -9.55
C SER A 100 -10.47 4.99 -8.34
N VAL A 101 -9.47 5.88 -8.33
CA VAL A 101 -8.51 6.07 -7.26
C VAL A 101 -8.86 7.33 -6.48
N THR A 102 -9.10 7.18 -5.18
CA THR A 102 -9.29 8.30 -4.24
C THR A 102 -8.07 8.41 -3.35
N ILE A 103 -7.54 9.62 -3.21
CA ILE A 103 -6.48 9.93 -2.25
C ILE A 103 -6.95 11.08 -1.39
N HIS A 104 -6.91 10.87 -0.07
CA HIS A 104 -7.30 11.84 0.92
C HIS A 104 -6.22 11.96 1.98
N ASP A 105 -5.47 13.05 1.93
CA ASP A 105 -4.53 13.51 2.95
C ASP A 105 -5.08 14.83 3.51
N PRO A 106 -5.63 14.83 4.75
CA PRO A 106 -6.34 15.97 5.33
C PRO A 106 -5.57 17.30 5.29
N ASP A 107 -4.24 17.23 5.35
CA ASP A 107 -3.38 18.41 5.44
C ASP A 107 -2.78 18.83 4.09
N ARG A 108 -2.88 17.99 3.05
CA ARG A 108 -2.08 18.15 1.82
C ARG A 108 -2.84 18.03 0.52
N LEU A 109 -3.68 17.01 0.36
CA LEU A 109 -4.25 16.67 -0.93
C LEU A 109 -5.52 15.82 -0.80
N THR A 110 -6.58 16.25 -1.45
CA THR A 110 -7.75 15.40 -1.73
C THR A 110 -7.97 15.36 -3.23
N THR A 111 -7.94 14.16 -3.83
CA THR A 111 -8.13 13.98 -5.27
C THR A 111 -8.82 12.66 -5.59
N LEU A 112 -9.47 12.63 -6.76
CA LEU A 112 -10.13 11.47 -7.35
C LEU A 112 -9.83 11.48 -8.84
N PHE A 113 -9.41 10.34 -9.38
CA PHE A 113 -9.20 10.15 -10.81
C PHE A 113 -9.42 8.68 -11.18
N ALA A 114 -9.71 8.41 -12.45
CA ALA A 114 -9.82 7.05 -12.96
C ALA A 114 -8.50 6.63 -13.63
N VAL A 115 -8.20 5.34 -13.56
CA VAL A 115 -7.11 4.70 -14.29
C VAL A 115 -7.69 3.48 -15.01
N GLN A 116 -7.29 3.26 -16.26
CA GLN A 116 -7.59 2.03 -16.99
C GLN A 116 -6.37 1.07 -16.96
N PRO A 117 -6.21 0.25 -15.91
CA PRO A 117 -5.07 -0.66 -15.80
C PRO A 117 -5.18 -1.86 -16.75
N GLN A 118 -4.10 -2.63 -16.86
CA GLN A 118 -4.12 -3.95 -17.52
C GLN A 118 -5.08 -4.91 -16.80
N ASP A 119 -5.67 -5.86 -17.53
CA ASP A 119 -6.73 -6.74 -17.02
C ASP A 119 -6.32 -7.59 -15.79
N ASP A 120 -5.02 -7.86 -15.63
CA ASP A 120 -4.45 -8.72 -14.60
C ASP A 120 -3.92 -7.95 -13.37
N TRP A 121 -4.22 -6.66 -13.25
CA TRP A 121 -3.68 -5.80 -12.20
C TRP A 121 -3.93 -6.33 -10.77
N VAL A 122 -5.09 -6.97 -10.53
CA VAL A 122 -5.39 -7.59 -9.22
C VAL A 122 -4.39 -8.71 -8.90
N GLN A 123 -4.04 -9.52 -9.90
CA GLN A 123 -3.14 -10.65 -9.75
C GLN A 123 -1.70 -10.14 -9.59
N ASP A 124 -1.31 -9.13 -10.36
CA ASP A 124 -0.05 -8.41 -10.19
C ASP A 124 0.08 -7.83 -8.77
N HIS A 125 -0.97 -7.22 -8.22
CA HIS A 125 -0.96 -6.67 -6.87
C HIS A 125 -0.84 -7.76 -5.79
N ARG A 126 -1.43 -8.94 -5.99
CA ARG A 126 -1.23 -10.10 -5.10
C ARG A 126 0.23 -10.59 -5.13
N LEU A 127 0.85 -10.66 -6.31
CA LEU A 127 2.27 -11.02 -6.45
C LEU A 127 3.19 -10.01 -5.77
N ARG A 128 2.91 -8.72 -5.95
CA ARG A 128 3.60 -7.60 -5.30
C ARG A 128 3.50 -7.65 -3.78
N LEU A 129 2.30 -7.90 -3.26
CA LEU A 129 2.08 -8.11 -1.83
C LEU A 129 2.93 -9.27 -1.31
N GLY A 130 2.94 -10.41 -2.01
CA GLY A 130 3.81 -11.55 -1.68
C GLY A 130 5.29 -11.17 -1.64
N ARG A 131 5.74 -10.33 -2.59
CA ARG A 131 7.11 -9.82 -2.61
C ARG A 131 7.41 -8.90 -1.43
N ILE A 132 6.50 -7.99 -1.07
CA ILE A 132 6.65 -7.12 0.10
C ILE A 132 6.82 -7.95 1.37
N ARG A 133 6.00 -8.98 1.57
CA ARG A 133 6.11 -9.87 2.75
C ARG A 133 7.43 -10.64 2.80
N GLN A 134 8.05 -10.91 1.66
CA GLN A 134 9.39 -11.54 1.60
C GLN A 134 10.53 -10.56 1.92
N VAL A 135 10.41 -9.31 1.45
CA VAL A 135 11.46 -8.28 1.57
C VAL A 135 11.40 -7.59 2.93
N TRP A 136 10.19 -7.33 3.45
CA TRP A 136 9.93 -6.77 4.77
C TRP A 136 8.95 -7.66 5.56
N PRO A 137 9.41 -8.83 6.02
CA PRO A 137 8.58 -9.71 6.84
C PRO A 137 8.17 -9.01 8.14
N SER A 138 7.11 -9.47 8.79
CA SER A 138 6.85 -8.99 10.14
C SER A 138 8.01 -9.40 11.07
N GLU A 139 8.55 -8.44 11.81
CA GLU A 139 9.64 -8.67 12.76
C GLU A 139 9.16 -8.63 14.21
N VAL A 140 7.88 -8.36 14.42
CA VAL A 140 7.29 -8.13 15.73
C VAL A 140 6.02 -8.96 15.85
N VAL A 141 5.87 -9.66 16.96
CA VAL A 141 4.65 -10.40 17.28
C VAL A 141 3.95 -9.66 18.42
N GLU A 142 2.67 -9.34 18.25
CA GLU A 142 1.83 -8.85 19.33
C GLU A 142 1.32 -10.06 20.12
N THR A 143 1.84 -10.24 21.35
CA THR A 143 1.50 -11.41 22.19
C THR A 143 0.27 -11.15 23.06
N SER A 144 -0.03 -9.89 23.34
CA SER A 144 -1.28 -9.41 23.94
C SER A 144 -1.49 -7.93 23.58
N PRO A 145 -2.68 -7.33 23.77
CA PRO A 145 -2.93 -5.95 23.37
C PRO A 145 -1.86 -5.01 23.91
N THR A 146 -1.18 -4.29 23.01
CA THR A 146 -0.07 -3.35 23.30
C THR A 146 1.25 -3.97 23.78
N VAL A 147 1.35 -5.31 23.87
CA VAL A 147 2.58 -6.02 24.23
C VAL A 147 3.17 -6.67 22.99
N TYR A 148 4.39 -6.24 22.67
CA TYR A 148 5.11 -6.63 21.47
C TYR A 148 6.40 -7.32 21.84
N GLU A 149 6.75 -8.36 21.10
CA GLU A 149 8.03 -9.05 21.20
C GLU A 149 8.66 -9.17 19.82
N TRP A 150 9.98 -9.23 19.77
CA TRP A 150 10.67 -9.51 18.52
C TRP A 150 10.35 -10.94 18.06
N SER A 151 9.99 -11.09 16.79
CA SER A 151 9.80 -12.40 16.19
C SER A 151 11.09 -13.21 16.29
N PRO A 152 11.03 -14.48 16.75
CA PRO A 152 12.20 -15.36 16.76
C PRO A 152 12.76 -15.61 15.35
N ASP A 153 11.94 -15.42 14.32
CA ASP A 153 12.31 -15.58 12.90
C ASP A 153 12.82 -14.29 12.24
N ARG A 154 13.04 -13.21 13.03
CA ARG A 154 13.53 -11.94 12.47
C ARG A 154 14.89 -12.14 11.79
N ARG A 155 15.07 -11.55 10.61
CA ARG A 155 16.37 -11.52 9.93
C ARG A 155 17.20 -10.37 10.50
N SER A 156 18.35 -10.69 11.09
CA SER A 156 19.33 -9.73 11.64
C SER A 156 20.03 -8.92 10.55
#